data_AF-A0AAW6E0D2-F1
#
_entry.id   AF-A0AAW6E0D2-F1
#
_cell.length_a   1.000
_cell.length_b   1.000
_cell.length_c   1.000
_cell.angle_alpha   90.00
_cell.angle_beta   90.00
_cell.angle_gamma   90.00
#
_symmetry.space_group_name_H-M   'P 1'
#
loop_
_entity.id
_entity.type
_entity.pdbx_description
1 polymer ?
#
loop_
_entity_poly.entity_id
_entity_poly.type
_entity_poly.pdbx_seq_one_letter_code
_entity_poly.pdbx_strand_id
1 'polypeptide(L)'
;MEFESLAGYVMTHFDTKSILREKRVVLGLTQKQIAERAKIPLQSYQRFESGERNIKTASFQMACRVIEALEMNISDFYHNEYAFGEEIVSSPEGLRYKKTGKLINDDVTD
;
A
#
# COMPACT_ATOMS: atom_id res chain seq x y z
N MET A 1 -6.55 3.88 -29.99
CA MET A 1 -6.54 3.83 -28.52
C MET A 1 -6.06 5.20 -28.07
N GLU A 2 -7.00 6.09 -27.77
CA GLU A 2 -6.67 7.42 -27.24
C GLU A 2 -6.12 7.23 -25.83
N PHE A 3 -4.90 7.71 -25.60
CA PHE A 3 -4.37 7.83 -24.24
C PHE A 3 -5.01 9.08 -23.63
N GLU A 4 -6.09 8.90 -22.88
CA GLU A 4 -6.60 9.93 -21.97
C GLU A 4 -5.47 10.35 -21.03
N SER A 5 -5.31 11.66 -20.82
CA SER A 5 -4.14 12.23 -20.15
C SER A 5 -3.86 11.58 -18.79
N LEU A 6 -2.60 11.19 -18.53
CA LEU A 6 -2.11 10.75 -17.22
C LEU A 6 -1.95 11.91 -16.20
N ALA A 7 -2.67 13.03 -16.40
CA ALA A 7 -2.64 14.18 -15.52
C ALA A 7 -3.26 13.80 -14.16
N GLY A 8 -2.43 13.36 -13.22
CA GLY A 8 -2.84 12.92 -11.87
C GLY A 8 -2.55 11.46 -11.54
N TYR A 9 -2.04 10.66 -12.48
CA TYR A 9 -1.71 9.25 -12.24
C TYR A 9 -0.24 8.98 -12.58
N VAL A 10 0.58 8.74 -11.57
CA VAL A 10 1.91 8.14 -11.73
C VAL A 10 1.73 6.63 -11.78
N MET A 11 2.51 5.91 -12.58
CA MET A 11 2.59 4.44 -12.50
C MET A 11 3.19 4.09 -11.13
N THR A 12 2.39 3.70 -10.13
CA THR A 12 2.85 3.80 -8.73
C THR A 12 3.45 2.53 -8.15
N HIS A 13 3.08 1.33 -8.61
CA HIS A 13 3.55 0.09 -7.96
C HIS A 13 4.03 -0.97 -8.96
N PHE A 14 5.32 -1.31 -8.87
CA PHE A 14 5.94 -2.41 -9.62
C PHE A 14 6.19 -3.65 -8.76
N ASP A 15 5.96 -3.55 -7.45
CA ASP A 15 6.20 -4.61 -6.49
C ASP A 15 5.14 -4.64 -5.39
N THR A 16 5.08 -5.75 -4.67
CA THR A 16 4.08 -5.92 -3.60
C THR A 16 4.34 -5.03 -2.40
N LYS A 17 5.61 -4.73 -2.09
CA LYS A 17 5.96 -3.92 -0.90
C LYS A 17 5.46 -2.49 -1.00
N SER A 18 5.52 -1.87 -2.19
CA SER A 18 5.04 -0.52 -2.44
C SER A 18 3.53 -0.41 -2.29
N ILE A 19 2.78 -1.43 -2.77
CA ILE A 19 1.33 -1.55 -2.57
C ILE A 19 1.00 -1.60 -1.07
N LEU A 20 1.67 -2.47 -0.31
CA LEU A 20 1.41 -2.60 1.13
C LEU A 20 1.66 -1.28 1.88
N ARG A 21 2.78 -0.61 1.59
CA ARG A 21 3.13 0.69 2.19
C ARG A 21 2.08 1.75 1.86
N GLU A 22 1.74 1.93 0.59
CA GLU A 22 0.79 2.97 0.19
C GLU A 22 -0.56 2.76 0.86
N LYS A 23 -1.12 1.54 0.79
CA LYS A 23 -2.43 1.25 1.39
C LYS A 23 -2.42 1.51 2.89
N ARG A 24 -1.35 1.13 3.59
CA ARG A 24 -1.19 1.45 5.02
C ARG A 24 -1.15 2.96 5.27
N VAL A 25 -0.35 3.71 4.51
CA VAL A 25 -0.19 5.16 4.67
C VAL A 25 -1.49 5.90 4.36
N VAL A 26 -2.24 5.45 3.35
CA VAL A 26 -3.54 6.01 2.98
C VAL A 26 -4.62 5.68 4.03
N LEU A 27 -4.51 4.56 4.73
CA LEU A 27 -5.33 4.29 5.92
C LEU A 27 -4.91 5.12 7.15
N GLY A 28 -3.79 5.85 7.08
CA GLY A 28 -3.29 6.64 8.20
C GLY A 28 -2.76 5.79 9.35
N LEU A 29 -2.29 4.57 9.07
CA LEU A 29 -1.86 3.60 10.08
C LEU A 29 -0.32 3.50 10.15
N THR A 30 0.21 3.33 11.36
CA THR A 30 1.62 2.93 11.55
C THR A 30 1.82 1.45 11.24
N GLN A 31 3.06 1.02 11.01
CA GLN A 31 3.38 -0.40 10.81
C GLN A 31 2.96 -1.28 12.01
N LYS A 32 2.99 -0.71 13.22
CA LYS A 32 2.52 -1.38 14.44
C LYS A 32 1.01 -1.58 14.42
N GLN A 33 0.26 -0.52 14.14
CA GLN A 33 -1.21 -0.56 14.13
C GLN A 33 -1.76 -1.55 13.09
N ILE A 34 -1.17 -1.59 11.88
CA ILE A 34 -1.63 -2.55 10.85
C ILE A 34 -1.25 -3.99 11.19
N ALA A 35 -0.09 -4.24 11.82
CA ALA A 35 0.30 -5.57 12.26
C ALA A 35 -0.63 -6.09 13.36
N GLU A 36 -1.01 -5.23 14.31
CA GLU A 36 -2.01 -5.51 15.35
C GLU A 36 -3.38 -5.81 14.73
N ARG A 37 -3.83 -4.99 13.76
CA ARG A 37 -5.09 -5.21 13.01
C ARG A 37 -5.09 -6.54 12.27
N ALA A 38 -3.97 -6.90 11.63
CA ALA A 38 -3.79 -8.17 10.94
C ALA A 38 -3.58 -9.37 11.90
N LYS A 39 -3.40 -9.13 13.20
CA LYS A 39 -3.08 -10.17 14.20
C LYS A 39 -1.82 -10.96 13.82
N ILE A 40 -0.75 -10.25 13.46
CA ILE A 40 0.56 -10.82 13.12
C ILE A 40 1.68 -10.10 13.89
N PRO A 41 2.85 -10.73 14.08
CA PRO A 41 3.99 -10.05 14.68
C PRO A 41 4.43 -8.85 13.84
N LEU A 42 4.74 -7.72 14.48
CA LEU A 42 5.25 -6.50 13.81
C LEU A 42 6.40 -6.81 12.85
N GLN A 43 7.39 -7.59 13.30
CA GLN A 43 8.54 -7.97 12.46
C GLN A 43 8.12 -8.72 11.18
N SER A 44 7.02 -9.49 11.22
CA SER A 44 6.50 -10.15 10.01
C SER A 44 5.96 -9.13 9.02
N TYR A 45 5.17 -8.16 9.49
CA TYR A 45 4.67 -7.08 8.64
C TYR A 45 5.81 -6.23 8.06
N GLN A 46 6.78 -5.85 8.90
CA GLN A 46 7.95 -5.07 8.49
C GLN A 46 8.76 -5.75 7.39
N ARG A 47 8.93 -7.08 7.46
CA ARG A 47 9.60 -7.86 6.40
C ARG A 47 8.84 -7.85 5.08
N PHE A 48 7.51 -7.78 5.10
CA PHE A 48 6.71 -7.66 3.88
C PHE A 48 6.84 -6.26 3.29
N GLU A 49 6.74 -5.22 4.11
CA GLU A 49 6.80 -3.83 3.64
C GLU A 49 8.23 -3.39 3.25
N SER A 50 9.27 -4.02 3.80
CA SER A 50 10.66 -3.83 3.36
C SER A 50 11.00 -4.58 2.07
N GLY A 51 10.24 -5.63 1.75
CA GLY A 51 10.54 -6.58 0.68
C GLY A 51 11.55 -7.67 1.05
N GLU A 52 12.00 -7.75 2.30
CA GLU A 52 12.82 -8.87 2.80
C GLU A 52 12.10 -10.21 2.60
N ARG A 53 10.76 -10.20 2.71
CA ARG A 53 9.90 -11.34 2.43
C ARG A 53 8.79 -10.95 1.46
N ASN A 54 8.58 -11.77 0.43
CA ASN A 54 7.43 -11.59 -0.45
C ASN A 54 6.14 -12.12 0.22
N ILE A 55 5.12 -11.29 0.32
CA ILE A 55 3.82 -11.69 0.86
C ILE A 55 3.12 -12.77 0.02
N LYS A 56 3.35 -12.81 -1.30
CA LYS A 56 2.77 -13.83 -2.19
C LYS A 56 3.30 -15.25 -1.93
N THR A 57 4.44 -15.38 -1.24
CA THR A 57 5.00 -16.67 -0.83
C THR A 57 4.79 -16.97 0.65
N ALA A 58 4.05 -16.11 1.37
CA ALA A 58 3.64 -16.39 2.74
C ALA A 58 2.56 -17.49 2.77
N SER A 59 2.28 -18.03 3.95
CA SER A 59 1.12 -18.93 4.09
C SER A 59 -0.16 -18.19 3.71
N PHE A 60 -1.12 -18.92 3.14
CA PHE A 60 -2.40 -18.36 2.72
C PHE A 60 -3.06 -17.52 3.83
N GLN A 61 -3.10 -18.07 5.05
CA GLN A 61 -3.65 -17.36 6.22
C GLN A 61 -2.92 -16.04 6.55
N MET A 62 -1.60 -16.00 6.39
CA MET A 62 -0.81 -14.80 6.61
C MET A 62 -1.09 -13.73 5.55
N ALA A 63 -1.15 -14.15 4.28
CA ALA A 63 -1.51 -13.26 3.18
C ALA A 63 -2.91 -12.68 3.38
N CYS A 64 -3.94 -13.52 3.60
CA CYS A 64 -5.32 -13.06 3.84
C CYS A 64 -5.40 -12.03 4.97
N ARG A 65 -4.79 -12.32 6.12
CA ARG A 65 -4.78 -11.40 7.29
C ARG A 65 -4.24 -10.02 6.96
N VAL A 66 -3.13 -9.94 6.23
CA VAL A 66 -2.50 -8.66 5.88
C VAL A 66 -3.32 -7.92 4.82
N ILE A 67 -3.78 -8.62 3.78
CA ILE A 67 -4.56 -8.02 2.69
C ILE A 67 -5.91 -7.49 3.21
N GLU A 68 -6.60 -8.26 4.06
CA GLU A 68 -7.85 -7.82 4.71
C GLU A 68 -7.63 -6.63 5.64
N ALA A 69 -6.55 -6.62 6.42
CA ALA A 69 -6.24 -5.51 7.32
C ALA A 69 -5.98 -4.19 6.56
N LEU A 70 -5.49 -4.29 5.32
CA LEU A 70 -5.25 -3.18 4.40
C LEU A 70 -6.47 -2.79 3.57
N GLU A 71 -7.64 -3.39 3.85
CA GLU A 71 -8.90 -3.11 3.13
C GLU A 71 -8.79 -3.37 1.62
N MET A 72 -7.95 -4.35 1.25
CA MET A 72 -7.77 -4.78 -0.13
C MET A 72 -8.55 -6.07 -0.42
N ASN A 73 -8.90 -6.25 -1.68
CA ASN A 73 -9.44 -7.50 -2.20
C ASN A 73 -8.28 -8.47 -2.52
N ILE A 74 -8.40 -9.71 -2.06
CA ILE A 74 -7.36 -10.74 -2.23
C ILE A 74 -7.21 -11.19 -3.69
N SER A 75 -8.32 -11.29 -4.43
CA SER A 75 -8.30 -11.64 -5.85
C SER A 75 -7.60 -10.55 -6.65
N ASP A 76 -7.98 -9.30 -6.45
CA ASP A 76 -7.38 -8.15 -7.13
C ASP A 76 -5.87 -8.06 -6.84
N PHE A 77 -5.47 -8.32 -5.59
CA PHE A 77 -4.06 -8.37 -5.19
C PHE A 77 -3.29 -9.51 -5.87
N TYR A 78 -3.90 -10.69 -5.98
CA TYR A 78 -3.29 -11.84 -6.65
C TYR A 78 -3.08 -11.56 -8.14
N HIS A 79 -4.06 -10.94 -8.80
CA HIS A 79 -4.08 -10.62 -10.22
C HIS A 79 -3.30 -9.34 -10.61
N ASN A 80 -2.76 -8.60 -9.62
CA ASN A 80 -2.00 -7.35 -9.80
C ASN A 80 -2.85 -6.15 -10.24
N GLU A 81 -4.12 -6.11 -9.86
CA GLU A 81 -5.04 -5.00 -10.16
C GLU A 81 -4.72 -3.72 -9.34
N TYR A 82 -3.76 -3.80 -8.41
CA TYR A 82 -3.23 -2.65 -7.66
C TYR A 82 -1.95 -2.06 -8.27
N ALA A 83 -1.68 -2.30 -9.56
CA ALA A 83 -0.59 -1.63 -10.28
C ALA A 83 -0.76 -0.10 -10.32
N PHE A 84 -2.02 0.35 -10.36
CA PHE A 84 -2.41 1.74 -10.19
C PHE A 84 -2.67 2.02 -8.71
N GLY A 85 -2.00 3.04 -8.19
CA GLY A 85 -2.13 3.49 -6.81
C GLY A 85 -3.26 4.48 -6.62
N GLU A 86 -3.30 5.02 -5.41
CA GLU A 86 -4.28 6.01 -4.99
C GLU A 86 -4.14 7.33 -5.77
N GLU A 87 -5.26 8.05 -5.97
CA GLU A 87 -5.25 9.34 -6.66
C GLU A 87 -4.35 10.35 -5.94
N ILE A 88 -3.53 11.07 -6.72
CA ILE A 88 -2.61 12.09 -6.22
C ILE A 88 -2.92 13.47 -6.79
N VAL A 89 -2.56 14.50 -6.03
CA VAL A 89 -2.65 15.90 -6.42
C VAL A 89 -1.30 16.60 -6.21
N SER A 90 -0.99 17.55 -7.10
CA SER A 90 0.21 18.39 -6.97
C SER A 90 -0.04 19.51 -5.96
N SER A 91 0.94 19.78 -5.09
CA SER A 91 0.96 20.89 -4.15
C SER A 91 2.35 21.55 -4.13
N PRO A 92 2.50 22.77 -3.59
CA PRO A 92 3.81 23.43 -3.51
C PRO A 92 4.86 22.62 -2.74
N GLU A 93 4.46 21.80 -1.77
CA GLU A 93 5.36 20.95 -0.98
C GLU A 93 5.63 19.57 -1.61
N GLY A 94 4.97 19.25 -2.72
CA GLY A 94 5.12 17.98 -3.43
C GLY A 94 3.80 17.28 -3.76
N LEU A 95 3.89 16.00 -4.15
CA LEU A 95 2.72 15.17 -4.47
C LEU A 95 2.03 14.69 -3.19
N ARG A 96 0.71 14.80 -3.15
CA ARG A 96 -0.12 14.39 -2.01
C ARG A 96 -1.18 13.39 -2.43
N TYR A 97 -1.51 12.44 -1.57
CA TYR A 97 -2.69 11.60 -1.74
C TYR A 97 -3.95 12.45 -1.65
N LYS A 98 -4.82 12.40 -2.65
CA LYS A 98 -6.08 13.16 -2.67
C LYS A 98 -6.99 12.79 -1.50
N LYS A 99 -6.97 11.51 -1.09
CA LYS A 99 -7.81 10.97 -0.01
C LYS A 99 -7.43 11.48 1.38
N THR A 100 -6.14 11.71 1.65
CA THR A 100 -5.63 12.06 2.99
C THR A 100 -4.95 13.43 3.07
N GLY A 101 -4.59 14.02 1.93
CA GLY A 101 -3.75 15.22 1.85
C GLY A 101 -2.28 14.98 2.23
N LYS A 102 -1.90 13.76 2.56
CA LYS A 102 -0.55 13.43 3.02
C LYS A 102 0.43 13.40 1.85
N LEU A 103 1.66 13.86 2.06
CA LEU A 103 2.73 13.72 1.06
C LEU A 103 3.01 12.24 0.81
N ILE A 104 3.26 11.87 -0.44
CA ILE A 104 3.52 10.46 -0.83
C ILE A 104 4.80 9.88 -0.19
N ASN A 105 5.74 10.78 0.13
CA ASN A 105 7.02 10.43 0.74
C ASN A 105 6.96 10.39 2.27
N ASP A 106 5.90 10.91 2.88
CA ASP A 106 5.74 10.89 4.33
C ASP A 106 5.29 9.51 4.79
N ASP A 107 5.75 9.12 5.99
CA ASP A 107 5.26 7.92 6.67
C ASP A 107 4.37 8.30 7.87
N VAL A 108 3.53 7.37 8.32
CA VAL A 108 2.75 7.50 9.54
C VAL A 108 3.65 7.07 10.69
N THR A 109 4.12 8.04 11.47
CA THR A 109 4.90 7.85 12.69
C THR A 109 4.03 8.21 13.89
N ASP A 110 4.17 7.45 14.98
CA ASP A 110 3.54 7.76 16.28
C ASP A 110 4.03 9.11 16.83
#